data_AF-A0A1G4TTG2-F1
#
_entry.id   AF-A0A1G4TTG2-F1
#
_cell.length_a   1.000
_cell.length_b   1.000
_cell.length_c   1.000
_cell.angle_alpha   90.00
_cell.angle_beta   90.00
_cell.angle_gamma   90.00
#
_symmetry.space_group_name_H-M   'P 1'
#
loop_
_entity.id
_entity.type
_entity.pdbx_description
1 polymer ?
#
loop_
_entity_poly.entity_id
_entity_poly.type
_entity_poly.pdbx_seq_one_letter_code
_entity_poly.pdbx_strand_id
1 'polypeptide(L)'
;MMAMLIEQLKVEIKVYLRQPFYLLFSLLMPVFSFLFFGMMYGNVDYNGFSFFANYIPGFSVIILFASSVYNIGNQVVGDKEKGIYKRLSATPISLGRIMGVVVFKGFLLALLGFVIILLLEASGIKVGSMPDL
;
A
#
# COMPACT_ATOMS: atom_id res chain seq x y z
N MET A 1 -20.45 -9.53 17.12
CA MET A 1 -19.44 -8.44 17.16
C MET A 1 -18.43 -8.55 16.02
N MET A 2 -17.81 -9.72 15.79
CA MET A 2 -16.84 -9.92 14.70
C MET A 2 -17.41 -9.69 13.29
N ALA A 3 -18.65 -10.15 13.03
CA ALA A 3 -19.30 -9.96 11.73
C ALA A 3 -19.40 -8.46 11.32
N MET A 4 -19.68 -7.57 12.28
CA MET A 4 -19.77 -6.14 11.99
C MET A 4 -18.42 -5.51 11.60
N LEU A 5 -17.31 -6.01 12.17
CA LEU A 5 -15.95 -5.55 11.82
C LEU A 5 -15.59 -5.96 10.39
N ILE A 6 -15.94 -7.19 10.02
CA ILE A 6 -15.68 -7.73 8.68
C ILE A 6 -16.49 -6.96 7.63
N GLU A 7 -17.77 -6.69 7.90
CA GLU A 7 -18.60 -5.90 6.97
C GLU A 7 -18.07 -4.48 6.81
N GLN A 8 -17.64 -3.85 7.90
CA GLN A 8 -17.03 -2.53 7.82
C GLN A 8 -15.72 -2.54 7.02
N LEU A 9 -14.87 -3.55 7.22
CA LEU A 9 -13.64 -3.71 6.47
C LEU A 9 -13.90 -3.91 4.97
N LYS A 10 -14.92 -4.70 4.59
CA LYS A 10 -15.33 -4.87 3.19
C LYS A 10 -15.73 -3.55 2.55
N VAL A 11 -16.52 -2.74 3.26
CA VAL A 11 -16.94 -1.41 2.79
C VAL A 11 -15.73 -0.52 2.58
N GLU A 12 -14.82 -0.47 3.54
CA GLU A 12 -13.59 0.33 3.48
C GLU A 12 -12.67 -0.08 2.31
N ILE A 13 -12.49 -1.38 2.08
CA ILE A 13 -11.75 -1.89 0.91
C ILE A 13 -12.44 -1.47 -0.38
N LYS A 14 -13.77 -1.56 -0.45
CA LYS A 14 -14.54 -1.15 -1.64
C LYS A 14 -14.44 0.34 -1.91
N VAL A 15 -14.42 1.17 -0.88
CA VAL A 15 -14.21 2.62 -0.98
C VAL A 15 -12.80 2.92 -1.47
N TYR A 16 -11.79 2.26 -0.91
CA TYR A 16 -10.40 2.40 -1.34
C TYR A 16 -10.23 2.03 -2.82
N LEU A 17 -10.84 0.92 -3.27
CA LEU A 17 -10.80 0.50 -4.67
C LEU A 17 -11.48 1.49 -5.63
N ARG A 18 -12.39 2.33 -5.13
CA ARG A 18 -13.06 3.39 -5.91
C ARG A 18 -12.29 4.71 -5.93
N GLN A 19 -11.17 4.79 -5.22
CA GLN A 19 -10.33 5.97 -5.15
C GLN A 19 -9.02 5.72 -5.92
N PRO A 20 -9.03 5.88 -7.26
CA PRO A 20 -7.93 5.45 -8.13
C PRO A 20 -6.61 6.14 -7.78
N PHE A 21 -6.64 7.41 -7.37
CA PHE A 21 -5.43 8.12 -6.95
C PHE A 21 -4.78 7.51 -5.71
N TYR A 22 -5.58 7.09 -4.73
CA TYR A 22 -5.05 6.46 -3.53
C TYR A 22 -4.42 5.10 -3.83
N LEU A 23 -5.04 4.29 -4.68
CA LEU A 23 -4.46 3.06 -5.20
C LEU A 23 -3.13 3.32 -5.94
N LEU A 24 -3.14 4.33 -6.82
CA LEU A 24 -1.99 4.69 -7.64
C LEU A 24 -0.79 5.06 -6.76
N PHE A 25 -0.95 5.98 -5.82
CA PHE A 25 0.16 6.49 -5.01
C PHE A 25 0.57 5.57 -3.86
N SER A 26 -0.36 4.79 -3.29
CA SER A 26 -0.03 3.91 -2.16
C SER A 26 0.61 2.59 -2.56
N LEU A 27 0.27 2.05 -3.74
CA LEU A 27 0.66 0.70 -4.13
C LEU A 27 1.35 0.67 -5.49
N LEU A 28 0.71 1.21 -6.53
CA LEU A 28 1.24 1.13 -7.89
C LEU A 28 2.56 1.90 -8.02
N MET A 29 2.66 3.11 -7.49
CA MET A 29 3.87 3.94 -7.61
C MET A 29 5.12 3.29 -7.01
N PRO A 30 5.09 2.77 -5.76
CA PRO A 30 6.22 2.02 -5.21
C PRO A 30 6.59 0.78 -6.03
N VAL A 31 5.60 0.03 -6.50
CA VAL A 31 5.81 -1.20 -7.29
C VAL A 31 6.39 -0.88 -8.68
N PHE A 32 5.86 0.14 -9.37
CA PHE A 32 6.40 0.61 -10.64
C PHE A 32 7.82 1.15 -10.49
N SER A 33 8.09 1.90 -9.43
CA SER A 33 9.44 2.37 -9.13
C SER A 33 10.39 1.20 -8.92
N PHE A 34 9.98 0.19 -8.16
CA PHE A 34 10.77 -1.03 -7.94
C PHE A 34 11.10 -1.74 -9.26
N LEU A 35 10.11 -1.90 -10.15
CA LEU A 35 10.32 -2.47 -11.49
C LEU A 35 11.24 -1.61 -12.36
N PHE A 36 11.03 -0.30 -12.37
CA PHE A 36 11.81 0.63 -13.17
C PHE A 36 13.28 0.67 -12.74
N PHE A 37 13.56 0.72 -11.44
CA PHE A 37 14.93 0.60 -10.94
C PHE A 37 15.49 -0.80 -11.17
N GLY A 38 14.64 -1.82 -11.13
CA GLY A 38 14.99 -3.15 -11.57
C GLY A 38 15.49 -3.22 -13.01
N MET A 39 14.86 -2.49 -13.93
CA MET A 39 15.27 -2.34 -15.33
C MET A 39 16.62 -1.67 -15.50
N MET A 40 16.89 -0.66 -14.68
CA MET A 40 18.14 0.08 -14.78
C MET A 40 19.32 -0.63 -14.13
N TYR A 41 19.09 -1.29 -12.99
CA TYR A 41 20.16 -1.80 -12.12
C TYR A 41 20.16 -3.32 -11.95
N GLY A 42 19.30 -4.05 -12.68
CA GLY A 42 19.15 -5.51 -12.55
C GLY A 42 20.40 -6.32 -12.90
N ASN A 43 21.35 -5.72 -13.63
CA ASN A 43 22.63 -6.34 -13.99
C ASN A 43 23.79 -5.96 -13.05
N VAL A 44 23.54 -5.14 -12.02
CA VAL A 44 24.58 -4.68 -11.09
C VAL A 44 24.55 -5.54 -9.82
N ASP A 45 25.53 -6.43 -9.68
CA ASP A 45 25.71 -7.22 -8.47
C ASP A 45 26.51 -6.44 -7.42
N TYR A 46 25.95 -6.31 -6.22
CA TYR A 46 26.62 -5.71 -5.07
C TYR A 46 27.03 -6.82 -4.10
N ASN A 47 28.33 -7.16 -4.06
CA ASN A 47 28.88 -8.16 -3.15
C ASN A 47 28.20 -9.56 -3.21
N GLY A 48 27.81 -10.00 -4.41
CA GLY A 48 27.15 -11.30 -4.60
C GLY A 48 25.66 -11.32 -4.24
N PHE A 49 25.09 -10.18 -3.82
CA PHE A 49 23.65 -10.00 -3.68
C PHE A 49 23.11 -9.15 -4.84
N SER A 50 21.99 -9.59 -5.41
CA SER A 50 21.28 -8.82 -6.44
C SER A 50 20.85 -7.47 -5.87
N PHE A 51 20.86 -6.42 -6.71
CA PHE A 51 20.33 -5.10 -6.38
C PHE A 51 18.97 -5.19 -5.64
N PHE A 52 18.08 -6.07 -6.10
CA PHE A 52 16.77 -6.25 -5.48
C PHE A 52 16.84 -6.68 -4.01
N ALA A 53 17.72 -7.62 -3.66
CA ALA A 53 17.85 -8.13 -2.29
C ALA A 53 18.24 -7.03 -1.29
N ASN A 54 19.12 -6.11 -1.69
CA ASN A 54 19.57 -5.01 -0.84
C ASN A 54 18.54 -3.89 -0.67
N TYR A 55 17.69 -3.65 -1.69
CA TYR A 55 16.75 -2.52 -1.67
C TYR A 55 15.33 -2.88 -1.24
N ILE A 56 14.96 -4.16 -1.15
CA ILE A 56 13.65 -4.62 -0.62
C ILE A 56 13.28 -3.94 0.71
N PRO A 57 14.16 -3.85 1.74
CA PRO A 57 13.82 -3.20 3.00
C PRO A 57 13.45 -1.72 2.81
N GLY A 58 14.17 -1.00 1.95
CA GLY A 58 13.90 0.41 1.66
C GLY A 58 12.54 0.61 1.00
N PHE A 59 12.23 -0.19 -0.02
CA PHE A 59 10.92 -0.13 -0.67
C PHE A 59 9.77 -0.56 0.26
N SER A 60 10.03 -1.50 1.18
CA SER A 60 9.05 -1.93 2.18
C SER A 60 8.64 -0.77 3.09
N VAL A 61 9.60 0.05 3.52
CA VAL A 61 9.34 1.25 4.32
C VAL A 61 8.55 2.29 3.52
N ILE A 62 8.88 2.48 2.24
CA ILE A 62 8.15 3.40 1.35
C ILE A 62 6.69 2.96 1.20
N ILE A 63 6.44 1.67 0.96
CA ILE A 63 5.08 1.11 0.87
C ILE A 63 4.34 1.32 2.19
N LEU A 64 4.97 1.00 3.32
CA LEU A 64 4.36 1.17 4.64
C LEU A 64 3.97 2.63 4.90
N PHE A 65 4.84 3.58 4.55
CA PHE A 65 4.56 5.00 4.68
C PHE A 65 3.40 5.43 3.76
N ALA A 66 3.40 4.99 2.51
CA ALA A 66 2.38 5.37 1.53
C ALA A 66 1.00 4.77 1.84
N SER A 67 0.93 3.52 2.31
CA SER A 67 -0.31 2.86 2.68
C SER A 67 -0.85 3.29 4.05
N SER A 68 0.03 3.64 4.98
CA SER A 68 -0.37 4.05 6.33
C SER A 68 -0.56 5.56 6.40
N VAL A 69 0.52 6.34 6.32
CA VAL A 69 0.48 7.79 6.59
C VAL A 69 -0.27 8.52 5.48
N TYR A 70 0.10 8.29 4.21
CA TYR A 70 -0.53 9.00 3.11
C TYR A 70 -1.98 8.57 2.90
N ASN A 71 -2.28 7.26 2.91
CA ASN A 71 -3.65 6.78 2.68
C ASN A 71 -4.59 7.11 3.84
N ILE A 72 -4.23 6.71 5.06
CA ILE A 72 -5.09 6.91 6.24
C ILE A 72 -5.16 8.40 6.56
N GLY A 73 -4.05 9.13 6.49
CA GLY A 73 -4.04 10.57 6.77
C GLY A 73 -5.00 11.33 5.88
N ASN A 74 -4.93 11.11 4.56
CA ASN A 74 -5.83 11.76 3.62
C ASN A 74 -7.29 11.32 3.78
N GLN A 75 -7.53 10.03 4.04
CA GLN A 75 -8.87 9.53 4.30
C GLN A 75 -9.48 10.19 5.55
N VAL A 76 -8.74 10.23 6.66
CA VAL A 76 -9.23 10.80 7.92
C VAL A 76 -9.53 12.29 7.78
N VAL A 77 -8.66 13.05 7.11
CA VAL A 77 -8.90 14.47 6.86
C VAL A 77 -10.10 14.66 5.95
N GLY A 78 -10.16 13.96 4.81
CA GLY A 78 -11.26 14.09 3.85
C GLY A 78 -12.62 13.68 4.43
N ASP A 79 -12.66 12.64 5.25
CA ASP A 79 -13.89 12.21 5.91
C ASP A 79 -14.33 13.18 7.01
N LYS A 80 -13.37 13.86 7.65
CA LYS A 80 -13.64 14.93 8.63
C LYS A 80 -14.21 16.17 7.96
N GLU A 81 -13.64 16.60 6.82
CA GLU A 81 -14.13 17.73 6.03
C GLU A 81 -15.57 17.51 5.54
N LYS A 82 -15.88 16.28 5.12
CA LYS A 82 -17.23 15.88 4.66
C LYS A 82 -18.21 15.64 5.81
N GLY A 83 -17.79 15.79 7.07
CA GLY A 83 -18.62 15.55 8.24
C GLY A 83 -19.08 14.09 8.40
N ILE A 84 -18.40 13.13 7.77
CA ILE A 84 -18.79 11.71 7.78
C ILE A 84 -18.76 11.16 9.20
N TYR A 85 -17.75 11.49 10.00
CA TYR A 85 -17.67 11.08 11.41
C TYR A 85 -18.82 11.61 12.26
N LYS A 86 -19.33 12.82 11.97
CA LYS A 86 -20.48 13.43 12.68
C LYS A 86 -21.81 12.77 12.32
N ARG A 87 -21.93 12.23 11.10
CA ARG A 87 -23.07 11.40 10.70
C ARG A 87 -22.98 10.00 11.31
N LEU A 88 -21.78 9.42 11.34
CA LEU A 88 -21.55 8.10 11.91
C LEU A 88 -21.75 8.06 13.42
N SER A 89 -21.54 9.18 14.14
CA SER A 89 -21.85 9.26 15.58
C SER A 89 -23.35 9.16 15.91
N ALA A 90 -24.24 9.34 14.92
CA ALA A 90 -25.67 9.09 15.09
C ALA A 90 -26.04 7.60 15.00
N THR A 91 -25.09 6.74 14.60
CA THR A 91 -25.26 5.29 14.55
C THR A 91 -24.67 4.65 15.81
N PRO A 92 -25.10 3.43 16.22
CA PRO A 92 -24.57 2.75 17.41
C PRO A 92 -23.14 2.19 17.22
N ILE A 93 -22.34 2.77 16.30
CA ILE A 93 -20.97 2.38 16.00
C ILE A 93 -20.01 3.30 16.74
N SER A 94 -19.09 2.74 17.53
CA SER A 94 -18.08 3.52 18.23
C SER A 94 -17.00 4.05 17.28
N LEU A 95 -16.56 5.29 17.49
CA LEU A 95 -15.50 5.92 16.67
C LEU A 95 -14.18 5.13 16.71
N GLY A 96 -13.82 4.60 17.88
CA GLY A 96 -12.63 3.76 18.04
C GLY A 96 -12.66 2.49 17.18
N ARG A 97 -13.85 1.92 16.94
CA ARG A 97 -14.01 0.79 16.00
C ARG A 97 -13.69 1.22 14.57
N ILE A 98 -14.20 2.38 14.15
CA ILE A 98 -13.98 2.91 12.80
C ILE A 98 -12.49 3.14 12.57
N MET A 99 -11.83 3.83 13.50
CA MET A 99 -10.39 4.08 13.41
C MET A 99 -9.59 2.77 13.40
N GLY A 100 -9.97 1.79 14.23
CA GLY A 100 -9.32 0.47 14.24
C GLY A 100 -9.40 -0.25 12.89
N VAL A 101 -10.57 -0.23 12.24
CA VAL A 101 -10.76 -0.84 10.92
C VAL A 101 -9.96 -0.10 9.84
N VAL A 102 -9.92 1.24 9.89
CA VAL A 102 -9.13 2.04 8.93
C VAL A 102 -7.63 1.78 9.06
N VAL A 103 -7.11 1.69 10.29
CA VAL A 103 -5.71 1.33 10.55
C VAL A 103 -5.41 -0.09 10.08
N PHE A 104 -6.30 -1.04 10.40
CA PHE A 104 -6.14 -2.43 9.97
C PHE A 104 -6.17 -2.58 8.45
N LYS A 105 -7.02 -1.82 7.75
CA LYS A 105 -7.03 -1.73 6.28
C LYS A 105 -5.69 -1.23 5.76
N GLY A 106 -5.13 -0.15 6.30
CA GLY A 106 -3.82 0.36 5.90
C GLY A 106 -2.70 -0.67 6.09
N PHE A 107 -2.73 -1.41 7.20
CA PHE A 107 -1.81 -2.52 7.44
C PHE A 107 -1.96 -3.64 6.40
N LEU A 108 -3.18 -4.06 6.05
CA LEU A 108 -3.41 -5.06 5.01
C LEU A 108 -2.90 -4.60 3.64
N LEU A 109 -3.05 -3.32 3.32
CA LEU A 109 -2.51 -2.74 2.09
C LEU A 109 -0.98 -2.70 2.09
N ALA A 110 -0.36 -2.37 3.21
CA ALA A 110 1.09 -2.43 3.37
C ALA A 110 1.61 -3.86 3.15
N LEU A 111 0.95 -4.84 3.76
CA LEU A 111 1.30 -6.24 3.67
C LEU A 111 1.11 -6.76 2.24
N LEU A 112 0.04 -6.36 1.56
CA LEU A 112 -0.19 -6.67 0.15
C LEU A 112 0.94 -6.11 -0.74
N GLY A 113 1.34 -4.85 -0.52
CA GLY A 113 2.45 -4.25 -1.27
C GLY A 113 3.79 -4.94 -1.02
N PHE A 114 4.06 -5.33 0.23
CA PHE A 114 5.24 -6.12 0.58
C PHE A 114 5.27 -7.47 -0.13
N VAL A 115 4.15 -8.21 -0.12
CA VAL A 115 4.02 -9.48 -0.83
C VAL A 115 4.22 -9.31 -2.34
N ILE A 116 3.69 -8.24 -2.93
CA ILE A 116 3.90 -7.96 -4.36
C ILE A 116 5.38 -7.78 -4.68
N ILE A 117 6.11 -6.99 -3.89
CA ILE A 117 7.56 -6.80 -4.12
C ILE A 117 8.32 -8.11 -4.01
N LEU A 118 8.01 -8.94 -3.00
CA LEU A 118 8.66 -10.25 -2.83
C LEU A 118 8.36 -11.19 -4.00
N LEU A 119 7.13 -11.21 -4.49
CA LEU A 119 6.77 -12.01 -5.67
C LEU A 119 7.47 -11.52 -6.93
N LEU A 120 7.65 -10.22 -7.09
CA LEU A 120 8.39 -9.64 -8.21
C LEU A 120 9.87 -10.06 -8.19
N GLU A 121 10.51 -10.03 -7.02
CA GLU A 121 11.87 -10.52 -6.88
C GLU A 121 11.96 -12.04 -7.12
N ALA A 122 11.07 -12.83 -6.52
CA ALA A 122 11.04 -14.29 -6.68
C ALA A 122 10.75 -14.73 -8.12
N SER A 123 9.96 -13.96 -8.88
CA SER A 123 9.72 -14.23 -10.30
C SER A 123 10.97 -14.05 -11.17
N GLY A 124 12.08 -13.58 -10.59
CA GLY A 124 13.39 -13.59 -11.24
C GLY A 124 13.40 -12.76 -12.51
N ILE A 125 12.57 -11.70 -12.57
CA ILE A 125 12.59 -10.77 -13.69
C ILE A 125 13.98 -10.13 -13.68
N LYS A 126 14.90 -10.72 -14.45
CA LYS A 126 16.10 -10.06 -14.94
C LYS A 126 15.60 -8.99 -15.89
N VAL A 127 15.15 -7.88 -15.32
CA VAL A 127 14.79 -6.71 -16.08
C VAL A 127 16.11 -6.10 -16.55
N GLY A 128 16.65 -6.69 -17.60
CA GLY A 128 18.02 -6.50 -18.05
C GLY A 128 18.10 -6.85 -19.52
N SER A 129 17.37 -6.09 -20.34
CA SER A 129 17.65 -5.94 -21.77
C SER A 129 16.98 -4.65 -22.25
N MET A 130 17.50 -3.50 -21.81
CA MET A 130 17.41 -2.30 -22.63
C MET A 130 18.47 -2.49 -23.72
N PRO A 131 18.12 -2.51 -25.03
CA PRO A 131 19.12 -2.56 -26.08
C PRO A 131 19.99 -1.30 -25.97
N ASP A 132 21.29 -1.50 -26.02
CA ASP A 132 22.29 -0.44 -26.01
C ASP A 132 21.93 0.62 -27.06
N LEU A 133 21.76 1.88 -26.61
CA LEU A 133 21.76 3.07 -27.47
C LEU A 133 23.15 3.71 -27.46
#